data_AF-A0AAN8UNT2-F1
#
_entry.id   AF-A0AAN8UNT2-F1
#
_cell.length_a   1.000
_cell.length_b   1.000
_cell.length_c   1.000
_cell.angle_alpha   90.00
_cell.angle_beta   90.00
_cell.angle_gamma   90.00
#
_symmetry.space_group_name_H-M   'P 1'
#
loop_
_entity.id
_entity.type
_entity.pdbx_description
1 polymer ?
#
loop_
_entity_poly.entity_id
_entity_poly.type
_entity_poly.pdbx_seq_one_letter_code
_entity_poly.pdbx_strand_id
1 'polypeptide(L)'
;MATIRNLKIKTGTCKRIIKELHSYEKEMVREAAKTADMKEKGADPYDLNQQGELEESEEKGGPEIDDARSTMVEVEQFFQTTVA
;
A
#
# COMPACT_ATOMS: atom_id res chain seq x y z
N MET A 1 20.36 -25.59 7.04
CA MET A 1 20.06 -25.06 5.69
C MET A 1 18.60 -24.63 5.45
N ALA A 2 17.63 -25.01 6.30
CA ALA A 2 16.23 -24.59 6.14
C ALA A 2 16.00 -23.08 6.39
N THR A 3 16.73 -22.49 7.33
CA THR A 3 16.66 -21.07 7.71
C THR A 3 17.09 -20.11 6.61
N ILE A 4 18.18 -20.40 5.89
CA ILE A 4 18.66 -19.56 4.77
C ILE A 4 17.65 -19.58 3.60
N ARG A 5 17.05 -20.74 3.32
CA ARG A 5 16.04 -20.88 2.27
C ARG A 5 14.77 -20.08 2.61
N ASN A 6 14.28 -20.18 3.85
CA ASN A 6 13.13 -19.41 4.33
C ASN A 6 13.39 -17.90 4.29
N LEU A 7 14.58 -17.47 4.71
CA LEU A 7 14.97 -16.06 4.64
C LEU A 7 14.92 -15.55 3.19
N LYS A 8 15.50 -16.30 2.24
CA LYS A 8 15.50 -15.94 0.82
C LYS A 8 14.09 -15.81 0.24
N ILE A 9 13.17 -16.68 0.64
CA ILE A 9 11.76 -16.62 0.24
C ILE A 9 11.11 -15.35 0.80
N LYS A 10 11.20 -15.13 2.12
CA LYS A 10 10.58 -13.97 2.77
C LYS A 10 11.12 -12.64 2.24
N THR A 11 12.43 -12.52 1.99
CA THR A 11 12.99 -11.33 1.33
C THR A 11 12.44 -11.12 -0.08
N GLY A 12 12.16 -12.19 -0.83
CA GLY A 12 11.50 -12.13 -2.13
C GLY A 12 10.07 -11.59 -2.03
N THR A 13 9.29 -12.09 -1.07
CA THR A 13 7.92 -11.62 -0.79
C THR A 13 7.92 -10.13 -0.42
N CYS A 14 8.80 -9.69 0.50
CA CYS A 14 8.91 -8.27 0.85
C CYS A 14 9.24 -7.40 -0.37
N LYS A 15 10.14 -7.84 -1.26
CA LYS A 15 10.46 -7.08 -2.49
C LYS A 15 9.27 -6.94 -3.44
N ARG A 16 8.36 -7.92 -3.48
CA ARG A 16 7.13 -7.84 -4.28
C ARG A 16 6.17 -6.81 -3.68
N ILE A 17 5.93 -6.92 -2.38
CA ILE A 17 5.05 -6.01 -1.62
C ILE A 17 5.53 -4.56 -1.70
N ILE A 18 6.84 -4.30 -1.61
CA ILE A 18 7.38 -2.94 -1.78
C ILE A 18 6.99 -2.34 -3.13
N LYS A 19 6.96 -3.14 -4.20
CA LYS A 19 6.53 -2.66 -5.52
C LYS A 19 5.03 -2.39 -5.59
N GLU A 20 4.24 -3.24 -4.94
CA GLU A 20 2.78 -3.09 -4.82
C GLU A 20 2.46 -1.80 -4.03
N LEU A 21 3.09 -1.59 -2.87
CA LEU A 21 2.97 -0.36 -2.07
C LEU A 21 3.38 0.89 -2.84
N HIS A 22 4.52 0.87 -3.54
CA HIS A 22 4.91 1.99 -4.40
C HIS A 22 3.93 2.26 -5.55
N SER A 23 3.19 1.26 -6.01
CA SER A 23 2.12 1.45 -7.00
C SER A 23 0.95 2.19 -6.36
N TYR A 24 0.51 1.74 -5.19
CA TYR A 24 -0.54 2.38 -4.40
C TYR A 24 -0.22 3.84 -4.07
N GLU A 25 0.99 4.12 -3.58
CA GLU A 25 1.42 5.51 -3.28
C GLU A 25 1.36 6.40 -4.53
N LYS A 26 1.72 5.87 -5.70
CA LYS A 26 1.63 6.62 -6.96
C LYS A 26 0.20 6.91 -7.38
N GLU A 27 -0.73 5.98 -7.14
CA GLU A 27 -2.14 6.19 -7.46
C GLU A 27 -2.75 7.24 -6.52
N MET A 28 -2.50 7.14 -5.22
CA MET A 28 -2.92 8.17 -4.25
C MET A 28 -2.40 9.56 -4.62
N VAL A 29 -1.13 9.68 -5.03
CA VAL A 29 -0.57 10.97 -5.47
C VAL A 29 -1.27 11.50 -6.73
N ARG A 30 -1.63 10.63 -7.67
CA ARG A 30 -2.34 11.05 -8.89
C ARG A 30 -3.75 11.52 -8.58
N GLU A 31 -4.48 10.80 -7.72
CA GLU A 31 -5.84 11.21 -7.38
C GLU A 31 -5.87 12.49 -6.55
N ALA A 32 -4.94 12.66 -5.60
CA ALA A 32 -4.77 13.92 -4.88
C ALA A 32 -4.47 15.09 -5.84
N ALA A 33 -3.63 14.88 -6.86
CA ALA A 33 -3.33 15.88 -7.87
C ALA A 33 -4.55 16.21 -8.75
N LYS A 34 -5.36 15.20 -9.12
CA LYS A 34 -6.59 15.38 -9.88
C LYS A 34 -7.64 16.16 -9.09
N THR A 35 -7.81 15.88 -7.80
CA THR A 35 -8.70 16.62 -6.92
C THR A 35 -8.28 18.08 -6.77
N ALA A 36 -6.97 18.35 -6.64
CA ALA A 36 -6.45 19.71 -6.61
C ALA A 36 -6.74 20.47 -7.93
N ASP A 37 -6.50 19.82 -9.08
CA ASP A 37 -6.74 20.39 -10.40
C ASP A 37 -8.24 20.65 -10.67
N MET A 38 -9.13 19.76 -10.20
CA MET A 38 -10.59 19.97 -10.28
C MET A 38 -11.05 21.15 -9.42
N LYS A 39 -10.49 21.30 -8.22
CA LYS A 39 -10.77 22.48 -7.38
C LYS A 39 -10.28 23.77 -8.03
N GLU A 40 -9.09 23.77 -8.63
CA GLU A 40 -8.53 24.93 -9.32
C GLU A 40 -9.36 25.34 -10.55
N LYS A 41 -9.81 24.35 -11.33
CA LYS A 41 -10.65 24.57 -12.52
C LYS A 41 -12.09 24.98 -12.18
N GLY A 42 -12.45 25.03 -10.89
CA GLY A 42 -13.80 25.37 -10.46
C GLY A 42 -14.82 24.31 -10.87
N ALA A 43 -14.45 23.02 -10.81
CA ALA A 43 -15.37 21.91 -11.01
C ALA A 43 -16.57 22.04 -10.07
N ASP A 44 -17.73 21.54 -10.51
CA ASP A 44 -18.96 21.71 -9.75
C ASP A 44 -18.98 20.85 -8.47
N PRO A 45 -19.82 21.18 -7.49
CA PRO A 45 -19.86 20.48 -6.21
C PRO A 45 -20.13 18.98 -6.29
N TYR A 46 -20.87 18.50 -7.31
CA TYR A 46 -21.15 17.08 -7.49
C TYR A 46 -19.88 16.32 -7.92
N ASP A 47 -19.14 16.86 -8.89
CA ASP A 47 -17.87 16.29 -9.34
C ASP A 47 -16.82 16.26 -8.21
N LEU A 48 -16.75 17.32 -7.40
CA LEU A 48 -15.87 17.39 -6.24
C LEU A 48 -16.26 16.38 -5.15
N ASN A 49 -17.56 16.18 -4.90
CA ASN A 49 -18.02 15.20 -3.92
C ASN A 49 -17.74 13.76 -4.38
N GLN A 50 -18.00 13.47 -5.66
CA GLN A 50 -17.69 12.16 -6.25
C GLN A 50 -16.19 11.86 -6.15
N GLN A 51 -15.34 12.84 -6.43
CA GLN A 51 -13.90 12.66 -6.29
C GLN A 51 -13.48 12.43 -4.84
N GLY A 52 -14.10 13.10 -3.87
CA GLY A 52 -13.84 12.89 -2.44
C GLY A 52 -14.20 11.48 -1.97
N GLU A 53 -15.30 10.90 -2.46
CA GLU A 53 -15.67 9.51 -2.16
C GLU A 53 -14.66 8.49 -2.70
N LEU A 54 -14.03 8.79 -3.85
CA LEU A 54 -12.96 7.97 -4.41
C LEU A 54 -11.69 8.06 -3.56
N GLU A 55 -11.28 9.26 -3.15
CA GLU A 55 -10.11 9.46 -2.25
C GLU A 55 -10.28 8.74 -0.91
N GLU A 56 -11.47 8.84 -0.28
CA GLU A 56 -11.74 8.15 1.00
C GLU A 56 -11.66 6.62 0.87
N SER A 57 -12.06 6.10 -0.30
CA SER A 57 -11.98 4.66 -0.57
C SER A 57 -10.54 4.19 -0.77
N GLU A 58 -9.67 5.01 -1.36
CA GLU A 58 -8.23 4.72 -1.50
C GLU A 58 -7.49 4.80 -0.15
N GLU A 59 -7.85 5.74 0.74
CA GLU A 59 -7.25 5.87 2.08
C GLU A 59 -7.48 4.63 2.95
N LYS A 60 -8.65 3.98 2.82
CA LYS A 60 -8.96 2.74 3.54
C LYS A 60 -8.04 1.58 3.14
N GLY A 61 -7.31 1.71 2.03
CA GLY A 61 -6.30 0.77 1.56
C GLY A 61 -6.91 -0.49 0.94
N GLY A 62 -6.27 -0.98 -0.12
CA GLY A 62 -6.61 -2.24 -0.77
C GLY A 62 -6.06 -3.48 -0.05
N PRO A 63 -6.44 -4.69 -0.49
CA PRO A 63 -5.98 -5.97 0.08
C PRO A 63 -4.44 -6.11 0.13
N GLU A 64 -3.72 -5.40 -0.71
CA GLU A 64 -2.25 -5.37 -0.75
C GLU A 64 -1.64 -4.74 0.51
N ILE A 65 -2.35 -3.81 1.16
CA ILE A 65 -1.94 -3.26 2.46
C ILE A 65 -2.06 -4.32 3.56
N ASP A 66 -3.12 -5.13 3.51
CA ASP A 66 -3.33 -6.23 4.45
C ASP A 66 -2.30 -7.35 4.25
N ASP A 67 -2.00 -7.69 3.00
CA ASP A 67 -0.94 -8.65 2.65
C ASP A 67 0.43 -8.16 3.13
N ALA A 68 0.70 -6.85 3.03
CA ALA A 68 1.90 -6.23 3.56
C ALA A 68 1.99 -6.37 5.08
N ARG A 69 0.92 -6.03 5.80
CA ARG A 69 0.83 -6.15 7.26
C ARG A 69 1.04 -7.60 7.72
N SER A 70 0.37 -8.54 7.06
CA SER A 70 0.51 -9.97 7.36
C SER A 70 1.95 -10.45 7.17
N THR A 71 2.58 -10.10 6.04
CA THR A 71 3.97 -10.48 5.77
C THR A 71 4.95 -9.87 6.77
N MET A 72 4.73 -8.63 7.21
CA MET A 72 5.55 -8.00 8.24
C MET A 72 5.47 -8.77 9.57
N VAL A 73 4.28 -9.19 10.00
CA VAL A 73 4.10 -10.02 11.19
C VAL A 73 4.84 -11.34 11.05
N GLU A 74 4.74 -12.01 9.90
CA GLU A 74 5.46 -13.27 9.67
C GLU A 74 7.00 -13.10 9.68
N VAL A 75 7.50 -11.97 9.17
CA VAL A 75 8.93 -11.65 9.17
C VAL A 75 9.40 -11.36 10.59
N GLU A 76 8.63 -10.59 11.37
CA GLU A 76 8.93 -10.30 12.77
C GLU A 76 8.98 -11.58 13.61
N GLN A 77 7.97 -12.45 13.47
CA GLN A 77 7.93 -13.74 14.16
C GLN A 77 9.11 -14.65 13.77
N PHE A 78 9.55 -14.62 12.50
CA PHE A 78 10.73 -15.36 12.05
C PHE A 78 12.01 -14.86 12.72
N PHE A 79 12.16 -13.55 12.95
CA PHE A 79 13.31 -13.01 13.67
C PHE A 79 13.26 -13.34 15.17
N GLN A 80 12.09 -13.22 15.82
CA GLN A 80 11.94 -13.58 17.24
C GLN A 80 12.30 -15.05 17.52
N THR A 81 11.89 -15.96 16.63
CA THR A 81 12.21 -17.41 16.74
C THR A 81 13.66 -17.76 16.40
N THR A 82 14.38 -16.88 15.71
CA THR A 82 15.79 -17.10 15.35
C THR A 82 16.76 -16.53 16.41
N VAL A 83 16.31 -15.56 17.21
CA VAL A 83 17.12 -14.89 18.25
C VAL A 83 16.84 -15.42 19.67
N ALA A 84 15.83 -16.28 19.84
CA ALA A 84 15.54 -17.03 21.07
C ALA A 84 16.23 -18.40 21.08
#